data_AF-A0ABD5M738-F1
#
_entry.id   AF-A0ABD5M738-F1
#
_cell.length_a   1.000
_cell.length_b   1.000
_cell.length_c   1.000
_cell.angle_alpha   90.00
_cell.angle_beta   90.00
_cell.angle_gamma   90.00
#
_symmetry.space_group_name_H-M   'P 1'
#
loop_
_entity.id
_entity.type
_entity.pdbx_description
1 polymer ?
#
loop_
_entity_poly.entity_id
_entity_poly.type
_entity_poly.pdbx_seq_one_letter_code
_entity_poly.pdbx_strand_id
1 'polypeptide(L)'
;MVAPAPLSIPLQSSSATPIAIAGTFASFAIFLSVTAHIAARNVLGDVPVRNAFVVGPIPAVVSVLAAAFARNSPPALFAALAIAIALDGVAIYLLYGESRRLSAYITLIHFVVSVILGTILFGVLAIIQSAPG
;
A
#
# COMPACT_ATOMS: atom_id res chain seq x y z
N MET A 1 -15.45 -27.20 18.42
CA MET A 1 -15.19 -25.83 17.91
C MET A 1 -14.41 -25.97 16.61
N VAL A 2 -15.02 -25.67 15.47
CA VAL A 2 -14.33 -25.62 14.17
C VAL A 2 -13.63 -24.26 14.11
N ALA A 3 -12.30 -24.26 14.01
CA ALA A 3 -11.57 -23.01 13.81
C ALA A 3 -12.02 -22.36 12.49
N PRO A 4 -12.23 -21.03 12.44
CA PRO A 4 -12.55 -20.37 11.18
C PRO A 4 -11.44 -20.64 10.17
N ALA A 5 -11.83 -21.03 8.94
CA ALA A 5 -10.88 -21.22 7.87
C ALA A 5 -10.08 -19.92 7.66
N PRO A 6 -8.74 -19.99 7.54
CA PRO A 6 -7.94 -18.80 7.31
C PRO A 6 -8.41 -18.12 6.02
N LEU A 7 -8.68 -16.81 6.10
CA LEU A 7 -8.96 -15.98 4.94
C LEU A 7 -7.80 -16.12 3.94
N SER A 8 -8.05 -16.88 2.89
CA SER A 8 -7.07 -17.16 1.85
C SER A 8 -7.11 -16.00 0.86
N ILE A 9 -6.14 -15.09 0.96
CA ILE A 9 -5.99 -13.99 0.00
C ILE A 9 -5.53 -14.60 -1.34
N PRO A 10 -6.01 -14.15 -2.52
CA PRO A 10 -5.70 -14.79 -3.80
C PRO A 10 -4.21 -15.02 -4.08
N LEU A 11 -3.32 -14.18 -3.53
CA LEU A 11 -1.86 -14.35 -3.63
C LEU A 11 -1.32 -15.56 -2.85
N GLN A 12 -2.15 -16.20 -2.04
CA GLN A 12 -1.78 -17.15 -0.99
C GLN A 12 -2.52 -18.48 -1.12
N SER A 13 -3.38 -18.64 -2.13
CA SER A 13 -3.90 -19.96 -2.47
C SER A 13 -2.81 -20.76 -3.18
N SER A 14 -2.81 -22.09 -3.01
CA SER A 14 -2.01 -23.03 -3.82
C SER A 14 -2.36 -22.99 -5.33
N SER A 15 -3.28 -22.10 -5.71
CA SER A 15 -3.80 -21.85 -7.05
C SER A 15 -3.61 -20.39 -7.50
N ALA A 16 -2.73 -19.61 -6.86
CA ALA A 16 -2.50 -18.22 -7.24
C ALA A 16 -2.15 -18.09 -8.72
N THR A 17 -3.04 -17.46 -9.49
CA THR A 17 -2.87 -17.28 -10.93
C THR A 17 -2.10 -15.98 -11.22
N PRO A 18 -1.37 -15.89 -12.34
CA PRO A 18 -0.72 -14.63 -12.74
C PRO A 18 -1.69 -13.44 -12.78
N ILE A 19 -2.95 -13.68 -13.18
CA ILE A 19 -3.99 -12.65 -13.21
C ILE A 19 -4.40 -12.18 -11.81
N ALA A 20 -4.45 -13.08 -10.82
CA ALA A 20 -4.73 -12.71 -9.43
C ALA A 20 -3.60 -11.87 -8.81
N ILE A 21 -2.35 -12.20 -9.14
CA ILE A 21 -1.17 -11.44 -8.72
C ILE A 21 -1.19 -10.05 -9.36
N ALA A 22 -1.42 -9.99 -10.68
CA ALA A 22 -1.52 -8.72 -11.40
C ALA A 22 -2.68 -7.85 -10.87
N GLY A 23 -3.84 -8.43 -10.59
CA GLY A 23 -4.97 -7.73 -10.00
C GLY A 23 -4.65 -7.17 -8.61
N THR A 24 -4.04 -7.97 -7.74
CA THR A 24 -3.62 -7.52 -6.40
C THR A 24 -2.64 -6.36 -6.50
N PHE A 25 -1.60 -6.51 -7.32
CA PHE A 25 -0.62 -5.46 -7.56
C PHE A 25 -1.27 -4.18 -8.11
N ALA A 26 -2.10 -4.30 -9.17
CA ALA A 26 -2.73 -3.16 -9.81
C ALA A 26 -3.68 -2.41 -8.86
N SER A 27 -4.52 -3.13 -8.11
CA SER A 27 -5.40 -2.52 -7.10
C SER A 27 -4.60 -1.78 -6.03
N PHE A 28 -3.51 -2.38 -5.55
CA PHE A 28 -2.67 -1.77 -4.52
C PHE A 28 -1.89 -0.57 -5.06
N ALA A 29 -1.38 -0.65 -6.28
CA ALA A 29 -0.72 0.45 -6.96
C ALA A 29 -1.68 1.64 -7.17
N ILE A 30 -2.92 1.40 -7.62
CA ILE A 30 -3.94 2.45 -7.78
C ILE A 30 -4.27 3.08 -6.42
N PHE A 31 -4.51 2.24 -5.40
CA PHE A 31 -4.80 2.71 -4.05
C PHE A 31 -3.69 3.63 -3.53
N LEU A 32 -2.43 3.19 -3.62
CA LEU A 32 -1.27 3.95 -3.16
C LEU A 32 -0.99 5.17 -4.05
N SER A 33 -1.32 5.14 -5.34
CA SER A 33 -1.23 6.33 -6.20
C SER A 33 -2.25 7.40 -5.81
N VAL A 34 -3.48 7.01 -5.46
CA VAL A 34 -4.50 7.95 -5.00
C VAL A 34 -4.08 8.60 -3.69
N THR A 35 -3.62 7.81 -2.71
CA THR A 35 -3.20 8.35 -1.41
C THR A 35 -1.91 9.17 -1.52
N ALA A 36 -0.97 8.81 -2.40
CA ALA A 36 0.20 9.63 -2.71
C ALA A 36 -0.18 10.99 -3.30
N HIS A 37 -1.17 11.04 -4.22
CA HIS A 37 -1.64 12.30 -4.79
C HIS A 37 -2.28 13.20 -3.72
N ILE A 38 -3.10 12.62 -2.85
CA ILE A 38 -3.72 13.33 -1.72
C ILE A 38 -2.64 13.89 -0.79
N ALA A 39 -1.64 13.08 -0.42
CA ALA A 39 -0.55 13.51 0.44
C ALA A 39 0.26 14.65 -0.17
N ALA A 40 0.65 14.53 -1.44
CA ALA A 40 1.41 15.57 -2.13
C ALA A 40 0.59 16.86 -2.27
N ARG A 41 -0.70 16.77 -2.64
CA ARG A 41 -1.57 17.96 -2.71
C ARG A 41 -1.81 18.62 -1.36
N ASN A 42 -1.89 17.84 -0.28
CA ASN A 42 -2.07 18.37 1.07
C ASN A 42 -0.89 19.25 1.50
N VAL A 43 0.32 18.91 1.09
CA VAL A 43 1.54 19.65 1.47
C VAL A 43 1.89 20.76 0.47
N LEU A 44 1.82 20.46 -0.83
CA LEU A 44 2.35 21.32 -1.90
C LEU A 44 1.27 22.12 -2.64
N GLY A 45 -0.02 21.84 -2.41
CA GLY A 45 -1.11 22.45 -3.15
C GLY A 45 -1.31 21.79 -4.51
N ASP A 46 -1.15 22.52 -5.62
CA ASP A 46 -1.35 21.94 -6.94
C ASP A 46 -0.12 21.16 -7.41
N VAL A 47 -0.32 19.89 -7.76
CA VAL A 47 0.76 18.99 -8.19
C VAL A 47 0.27 18.09 -9.32
N PRO A 48 1.16 17.69 -10.25
CA PRO A 48 0.76 16.86 -11.37
C PRO A 48 0.40 15.43 -10.91
N VAL A 49 -0.80 14.99 -11.27
CA VAL A 49 -1.33 13.64 -10.97
C VAL A 49 -0.39 12.52 -11.45
N ARG A 50 0.28 12.71 -12.60
CA ARG A 50 1.20 11.71 -13.19
C ARG A 50 2.30 11.26 -12.22
N ASN A 51 2.78 12.15 -11.34
CA ASN A 51 3.85 11.82 -10.41
C ASN A 51 3.38 10.78 -9.40
N ALA A 52 2.16 10.93 -8.88
CA ALA A 52 1.58 9.98 -7.92
C ALA A 52 1.31 8.60 -8.55
N PHE A 53 1.00 8.54 -9.85
CA PHE A 53 0.90 7.29 -10.60
C PHE A 53 2.23 6.55 -10.76
N VAL A 54 3.37 7.25 -10.62
CA VAL A 54 4.70 6.61 -10.56
C VAL A 54 5.05 6.22 -9.13
N VAL A 55 4.67 7.03 -8.14
CA VAL A 55 4.93 6.75 -6.72
C VAL A 55 4.22 5.47 -6.27
N GLY A 56 2.90 5.38 -6.40
CA GLY A 56 2.09 4.27 -5.84
C GLY A 56 2.54 2.84 -6.17
N PRO A 57 2.91 2.51 -7.43
CA PRO A 57 3.43 1.19 -7.79
C PRO A 57 4.67 0.72 -6.99
N ILE A 58 5.49 1.65 -6.50
CA ILE A 58 6.76 1.32 -5.83
C ILE A 58 6.53 0.62 -4.48
N PRO A 59 5.84 1.22 -3.49
CA PRO A 59 5.47 0.52 -2.26
C PRO A 59 4.49 -0.63 -2.52
N ALA A 60 3.74 -0.62 -3.63
CA ALA A 60 2.86 -1.73 -3.98
C ALA A 60 3.65 -3.02 -4.29
N VAL A 61 4.70 -2.94 -5.11
CA VAL A 61 5.56 -4.09 -5.39
C VAL A 61 6.16 -4.66 -4.10
N VAL A 62 6.72 -3.80 -3.25
CA VAL A 62 7.34 -4.24 -1.99
C VAL A 62 6.32 -4.94 -1.09
N SER A 63 5.09 -4.42 -1.03
CA SER A 63 4.02 -4.99 -0.23
C SER A 63 3.55 -6.36 -0.76
N VAL A 64 3.43 -6.50 -2.08
CA VAL A 64 3.10 -7.79 -2.73
C VAL A 64 4.20 -8.83 -2.46
N LEU A 65 5.47 -8.44 -2.58
CA LEU A 65 6.61 -9.31 -2.27
C LEU A 65 6.66 -9.67 -0.78
N ALA A 66 6.40 -8.72 0.12
CA ALA A 66 6.34 -8.97 1.56
C ALA A 66 5.22 -9.96 1.91
N ALA A 67 4.05 -9.80 1.30
CA ALA A 67 2.91 -10.71 1.48
C ALA A 67 3.22 -12.13 0.98
N ALA A 68 4.01 -12.26 -0.09
CA ALA A 68 4.43 -13.54 -0.65
C ALA A 68 5.53 -14.24 0.17
N PHE A 69 6.55 -13.50 0.62
CA PHE A 69 7.78 -14.09 1.13
C PHE A 69 8.08 -13.80 2.61
N ALA A 70 7.60 -12.69 3.16
CA ALA A 70 7.99 -12.24 4.50
C ALA A 70 6.94 -12.53 5.59
N ARG A 71 5.71 -12.94 5.24
CA ARG A 71 4.56 -13.01 6.15
C ARG A 71 4.76 -13.83 7.44
N ASN A 72 5.59 -14.87 7.40
CA ASN A 72 5.83 -15.76 8.54
C ASN A 72 7.02 -15.31 9.41
N SER A 73 7.66 -14.19 9.05
CA SER A 73 8.82 -13.64 9.74
C SER A 73 8.56 -12.17 10.06
N PRO A 74 8.19 -11.84 11.33
CA PRO A 74 7.99 -10.46 11.75
C PRO A 74 9.20 -9.56 11.43
N PRO A 75 10.46 -9.96 11.68
CA PRO A 75 11.62 -9.15 11.28
C PRO A 75 11.65 -8.84 9.79
N ALA A 76 11.32 -9.81 8.92
CA ALA A 76 11.29 -9.60 7.48
C ALA A 76 10.14 -8.67 7.06
N LEU A 77 8.98 -8.73 7.72
CA LEU A 77 7.88 -7.79 7.48
C LEU A 77 8.27 -6.36 7.84
N PHE A 78 8.90 -6.14 9.00
CA PHE A 78 9.38 -4.81 9.39
C PHE A 78 10.48 -4.30 8.45
N ALA A 79 11.37 -5.18 7.99
CA ALA A 79 12.37 -4.82 6.98
C ALA A 79 11.71 -4.40 5.65
N ALA A 80 10.73 -5.17 5.17
CA ALA A 80 9.99 -4.82 3.96
C ALA A 80 9.22 -3.51 4.09
N LEU A 81 8.60 -3.24 5.25
CA LEU A 81 7.96 -1.96 5.52
C LEU A 81 8.97 -0.81 5.48
N ALA A 82 10.13 -0.95 6.13
CA ALA A 82 11.18 0.06 6.10
C ALA A 82 11.67 0.33 4.67
N ILE A 83 11.83 -0.73 3.86
CA ILE A 83 12.19 -0.62 2.44
C ILE A 83 11.10 0.12 1.65
N ALA A 84 9.82 -0.22 1.87
CA ALA A 84 8.70 0.44 1.20
C ALA A 84 8.67 1.94 1.51
N ILE A 85 8.80 2.33 2.78
CA ILE A 85 8.84 3.74 3.22
C ILE A 85 10.05 4.46 2.62
N ALA A 86 11.23 3.84 2.63
CA ALA A 86 12.44 4.45 2.09
C ALA A 86 12.33 4.68 0.58
N LEU A 87 11.87 3.68 -0.17
CA LEU A 87 11.69 3.79 -1.62
C LEU A 87 10.60 4.80 -1.98
N ASP A 88 9.50 4.84 -1.23
CA ASP A 88 8.45 5.84 -1.39
C ASP A 88 8.99 7.27 -1.20
N GLY A 89 9.74 7.50 -0.13
CA GLY A 89 10.35 8.81 0.12
C GLY A 89 11.40 9.22 -0.90
N VAL A 90 12.19 8.27 -1.41
CA VAL A 90 13.12 8.52 -2.54
C VAL A 90 12.34 8.86 -3.80
N ALA A 91 11.28 8.13 -4.12
CA ALA A 91 10.45 8.41 -5.28
C ALA A 91 9.83 9.80 -5.20
N ILE A 92 9.26 10.15 -4.04
CA ILE A 92 8.68 11.48 -3.80
C ILE A 92 9.74 12.57 -3.94
N TYR A 93 10.92 12.40 -3.34
CA TYR A 93 12.03 13.36 -3.46
C TYR A 93 12.42 13.62 -4.93
N LEU A 94 12.56 12.55 -5.72
CA LEU A 94 12.98 12.66 -7.11
C LEU A 94 11.87 13.19 -8.04
N LEU A 95 10.62 12.78 -7.84
CA LEU A 95 9.49 13.15 -8.71
C LEU A 95 8.97 14.57 -8.45
N TYR A 96 8.99 15.01 -7.20
CA TYR A 96 8.50 16.34 -6.81
C TYR A 96 9.62 17.39 -6.71
N GLY A 97 10.89 16.98 -6.65
CA GLY A 97 12.03 17.92 -6.64
C GLY A 97 12.15 18.73 -5.34
N GLU A 98 11.54 18.25 -4.27
CA GLU A 98 11.43 18.96 -3.00
C GLU A 98 12.62 18.73 -2.06
N SER A 99 12.73 19.52 -1.00
CA SER A 99 13.73 19.25 0.05
C SER A 99 13.52 17.89 0.72
N ARG A 100 14.59 17.30 1.29
CA ARG A 100 14.51 16.02 2.03
C ARG A 100 13.48 16.06 3.16
N ARG A 101 13.36 17.21 3.84
CA ARG A 101 12.42 17.42 4.95
C ARG A 101 10.97 17.39 4.46
N LEU A 102 10.66 18.11 3.37
CA LEU A 102 9.32 18.09 2.78
C LEU A 102 8.96 16.73 2.20
N SER A 103 9.91 16.07 1.53
CA SER A 103 9.71 14.73 0.98
C SER A 103 9.40 13.72 2.09
N ALA A 104 10.13 13.75 3.21
CA ALA A 104 9.85 12.92 4.38
C ALA A 104 8.47 13.22 4.98
N TYR A 105 8.06 14.49 5.02
CA TYR A 105 6.73 14.89 5.51
C TYR A 105 5.61 14.36 4.61
N ILE A 106 5.75 14.47 3.29
CA ILE A 106 4.78 13.91 2.31
C ILE A 106 4.72 12.38 2.45
N THR A 107 5.87 11.71 2.58
CA THR A 107 5.95 10.24 2.77
C THR A 107 5.21 9.81 4.02
N LEU A 108 5.41 10.52 5.14
CA LEU A 108 4.71 10.24 6.39
C LEU A 108 3.19 10.39 6.22
N ILE A 109 2.73 11.47 5.57
CA ILE A 109 1.31 11.69 5.30
C ILE A 109 0.77 10.59 4.38
N HIS A 110 1.49 10.24 3.32
CA HIS A 110 1.11 9.17 2.41
C HIS A 110 0.93 7.83 3.14
N PHE A 111 1.89 7.46 4.00
CA PHE A 111 1.79 6.28 4.85
C PHE A 111 0.56 6.33 5.77
N VAL A 112 0.38 7.42 6.53
CA VAL A 112 -0.72 7.57 7.48
C VAL A 112 -2.09 7.54 6.77
N VAL A 113 -2.26 8.30 5.69
CA VAL A 113 -3.50 8.32 4.90
C VAL A 113 -3.80 6.94 4.33
N SER A 114 -2.78 6.23 3.85
CA SER A 114 -2.94 4.86 3.34
C SER A 114 -3.37 3.88 4.43
N VAL A 115 -2.78 3.96 5.63
CA VAL A 115 -3.18 3.14 6.77
C VAL A 115 -4.62 3.43 7.19
N ILE A 116 -4.98 4.71 7.33
CA ILE A 116 -6.35 5.12 7.73
C ILE A 116 -7.36 4.63 6.69
N LEU A 117 -7.16 4.97 5.42
CA LEU A 117 -8.12 4.61 4.37
C LEU A 117 -8.19 3.09 4.18
N GLY A 118 -7.05 2.39 4.21
CA GLY A 118 -7.02 0.94 4.16
C GLY A 118 -7.80 0.32 5.32
N THR A 119 -7.58 0.79 6.55
CA THR A 119 -8.30 0.32 7.73
C THR A 119 -9.80 0.55 7.59
N ILE A 120 -10.23 1.70 7.07
CA ILE A 120 -11.65 2.00 6.82
C ILE A 120 -12.22 1.04 5.79
N LEU A 121 -11.57 0.86 4.63
CA LEU A 121 -12.06 0.00 3.56
C LEU A 121 -12.18 -1.46 4.02
N PHE A 122 -11.14 -2.00 4.67
CA PHE A 122 -11.17 -3.36 5.20
C PHE A 122 -12.14 -3.51 6.38
N GLY A 123 -12.28 -2.50 7.23
CA GLY A 123 -13.25 -2.48 8.32
C GLY A 123 -14.69 -2.53 7.80
N VAL A 124 -15.02 -1.71 6.80
CA VAL A 124 -16.33 -1.73 6.13
C VAL A 124 -16.57 -3.09 5.46
N LEU A 125 -15.58 -3.64 4.76
CA LEU A 125 -15.69 -4.96 4.15
C LEU A 125 -15.96 -6.05 5.20
N ALA A 126 -15.25 -6.03 6.32
CA ALA A 126 -15.45 -6.96 7.43
C ALA A 126 -16.86 -6.84 8.02
N ILE A 127 -17.36 -5.61 8.22
CA ILE A 127 -18.72 -5.37 8.69
C ILE A 127 -19.74 -5.98 7.73
N ILE A 128 -19.63 -5.69 6.42
CA ILE A 128 -20.54 -6.23 5.39
C ILE A 128 -20.53 -7.76 5.39
N GLN A 129 -19.34 -8.38 5.46
CA GLN A 129 -19.19 -9.84 5.47
C GLN A 129 -19.71 -10.50 6.76
N SER A 130 -19.72 -9.76 7.87
CA SER A 130 -20.22 -10.23 9.17
C SER A 130 -21.69 -9.93 9.41
N ALA A 131 -22.35 -9.21 8.50
CA ALA A 131 -23.75 -8.82 8.65
C ALA A 131 -24.63 -10.09 8.69
N PRO A 132 -25.50 -10.24 9.71
CA PRO A 132 -26.41 -11.38 9.76
C PRO A 132 -27.45 -11.25 8.64
N GLY A 133 -27.51 -12.26 7.78
CA GLY A 133 -28.41 -12.39 6.63
C GLY A 133 -28.36 -13.80 6.07
#